data_AF-A0A3A5L276-F1
#
_entry.id   AF-A0A3A5L276-F1
#
_cell.length_a   1.000
_cell.length_b   1.000
_cell.length_c   1.000
_cell.angle_alpha   90.00
_cell.angle_beta   90.00
_cell.angle_gamma   90.00
#
_symmetry.space_group_name_H-M   'P 1'
#
loop_
_entity.id
_entity.type
_entity.pdbx_description
1 polymer ?
#
loop_
_entity_poly.entity_id
_entity_poly.type
_entity_poly.pdbx_seq_one_letter_code
_entity_poly.pdbx_strand_id
1 'polypeptide(L)'
;MPLFNRLGLSWLVDNASRNKAKIKFAIRQGEVRLHRLMTRGHLSSEHYLVIASSCQQLVALYDELMTLMATPDQRFTEEKDAFNPSVTVSESYLNLLKCRQQLLSPAAKSEEMIVLARVKRHYLDMVSLLAGSEQAIPAETGKPDHLPLLTLFDQIIKADSPADWLWAMTRFANTAGEKTAASGSLFLHLDDQQLIELDHRLALPEFRSLINSIFYYWINPGHLYDFSLHAEKMISVRNRFNTLYQFIVFFHQHLLQALRQRGIHSGHDFLFHGSELPEGITVEAEKKYQGLITEVIKDWRLTHWLEQEERLGQAKLSDIFRAYKYWFNPNRLIDAAMSLKASLASGFPVTQGNVLFNQQMKRLYQHLSTTDCLDLYGYFANKDSSYLMRTLDAACHGHEITDFPPLTLQERDTVFYVYSVLETIMEALREALDERGMTTVAYERQVGLKKVKPGRRNLQALRRVISLYAEPSPRINQRLEALFKEVEG
;
A
#
# COMPACT_ATOMS: atom_id res chain seq x y z
N MET A 1 -13.55 -37.90 -11.55
CA MET A 1 -13.52 -39.06 -10.63
C MET A 1 -12.95 -40.40 -11.17
N PRO A 2 -12.54 -40.62 -12.44
CA PRO A 2 -12.07 -41.96 -12.86
C PRO A 2 -10.55 -42.20 -12.83
N LEU A 3 -9.70 -41.17 -12.68
CA LEU A 3 -8.25 -41.32 -12.86
C LEU A 3 -7.49 -41.85 -11.64
N PHE A 4 -7.82 -41.40 -10.43
CA PHE A 4 -7.07 -41.79 -9.21
C PHE A 4 -7.34 -43.22 -8.76
N ASN A 5 -8.59 -43.71 -8.89
CA ASN A 5 -8.93 -45.10 -8.55
C ASN A 5 -8.35 -46.11 -9.54
N ARG A 6 -8.08 -45.71 -10.79
CA ARG A 6 -7.45 -46.58 -11.80
C ARG A 6 -5.95 -46.78 -11.57
N LEU A 7 -5.29 -45.88 -10.83
CA LEU A 7 -3.83 -45.87 -10.64
C LEU A 7 -3.36 -46.51 -9.32
N GLY A 8 -4.27 -47.04 -8.48
CA GLY A 8 -3.89 -47.69 -7.21
C GLY A 8 -3.20 -46.76 -6.19
N LEU A 9 -3.35 -45.44 -6.33
CA LEU A 9 -2.70 -44.42 -5.49
C LEU A 9 -3.49 -44.10 -4.20
N SER A 10 -4.28 -45.06 -3.69
CA SER A 10 -5.07 -44.88 -2.46
C SER A 10 -4.23 -44.67 -1.20
N TRP A 11 -2.93 -44.97 -1.26
CA TRP A 11 -1.95 -44.77 -0.19
C TRP A 11 -1.39 -43.33 -0.14
N LEU A 12 -1.52 -42.55 -1.22
CA LEU A 12 -0.92 -41.21 -1.34
C LEU A 12 -1.78 -40.10 -0.70
N VAL A 13 -3.07 -40.37 -0.52
CA VAL A 13 -4.03 -39.42 0.08
C VAL A 13 -4.89 -40.17 1.08
N ASP A 14 -4.55 -40.03 2.35
CA ASP A 14 -5.38 -40.52 3.47
C ASP A 14 -6.80 -39.94 3.35
N ASN A 15 -7.82 -40.78 3.56
CA ASN A 15 -9.22 -40.38 3.58
C ASN A 15 -9.47 -39.27 4.62
N ALA A 16 -8.72 -39.23 5.72
CA ALA A 16 -8.79 -38.12 6.69
C ALA A 16 -8.32 -36.79 6.09
N SER A 17 -7.21 -36.80 5.34
CA SER A 17 -6.72 -35.62 4.62
C SER A 17 -7.69 -35.15 3.54
N ARG A 18 -8.33 -36.10 2.84
CA ARG A 18 -9.36 -35.80 1.83
C ARG A 18 -10.61 -35.17 2.45
N ASN A 19 -11.08 -35.70 3.57
CA ASN A 19 -12.24 -35.15 4.29
C ASN A 19 -11.93 -33.75 4.83
N LYS A 20 -10.74 -33.55 5.42
CA LYS A 20 -10.27 -32.23 5.85
C LYS A 20 -10.27 -31.22 4.70
N ALA A 21 -9.75 -31.60 3.53
CA ALA A 21 -9.72 -30.71 2.36
C ALA A 21 -11.13 -30.36 1.85
N LYS A 22 -12.06 -31.33 1.85
CA LYS A 22 -13.47 -31.09 1.49
C LYS A 22 -14.15 -30.10 2.43
N ILE A 23 -13.96 -30.25 3.74
CA ILE A 23 -14.55 -29.34 4.74
C ILE A 23 -13.92 -27.95 4.62
N LYS A 24 -12.59 -27.83 4.50
CA LYS A 24 -11.93 -26.52 4.26
C LYS A 24 -12.44 -25.84 2.99
N PHE A 25 -12.74 -26.60 1.93
CA PHE A 25 -13.34 -26.06 0.71
C PHE A 25 -14.79 -25.59 0.92
N ALA A 26 -15.62 -26.37 1.63
CA ALA A 26 -16.99 -26.00 1.96
C ALA A 26 -17.05 -24.73 2.84
N ILE A 27 -16.17 -24.64 3.84
CA ILE A 27 -15.98 -23.43 4.66
C ILE A 27 -15.69 -22.23 3.76
N ARG A 28 -14.69 -22.35 2.88
CA ARG A 28 -14.31 -21.25 1.97
C ARG A 28 -15.47 -20.80 1.09
N GLN A 29 -16.27 -21.73 0.57
CA GLN A 29 -17.46 -21.39 -0.21
C GLN A 29 -18.54 -20.69 0.62
N GLY A 30 -18.84 -21.21 1.81
CA GLY A 30 -19.80 -20.62 2.73
C GLY A 30 -19.40 -19.22 3.16
N GLU A 31 -18.11 -18.99 3.38
CA GLU A 31 -17.56 -17.68 3.75
C GLU A 31 -17.62 -16.66 2.61
N VAL A 32 -17.35 -17.08 1.38
CA VAL A 32 -17.54 -16.23 0.20
C VAL A 32 -19.01 -15.85 0.05
N ARG A 33 -19.92 -16.80 0.27
CA ARG A 33 -21.37 -16.54 0.26
C ARG A 33 -21.77 -15.56 1.37
N LEU A 34 -21.32 -15.79 2.60
CA LEU A 34 -21.59 -14.90 3.72
C LEU A 34 -21.03 -13.50 3.47
N HIS A 35 -19.81 -13.39 2.94
CA HIS A 35 -19.21 -12.10 2.58
C HIS A 35 -20.07 -11.34 1.58
N ARG A 36 -20.58 -12.01 0.53
CA ARG A 36 -21.51 -11.39 -0.42
C ARG A 36 -22.82 -10.94 0.22
N LEU A 37 -23.34 -11.69 1.18
CA LEU A 37 -24.56 -11.33 1.91
C LEU A 37 -24.33 -10.13 2.83
N MET A 38 -23.20 -10.09 3.53
CA MET A 38 -22.82 -9.01 4.45
C MET A 38 -22.41 -7.71 3.75
N THR A 39 -22.01 -7.79 2.48
CA THR A 39 -21.53 -6.64 1.70
C THR A 39 -22.61 -6.03 0.81
N ARG A 40 -23.78 -6.67 0.66
CA ARG A 40 -24.97 -6.07 0.04
C ARG A 40 -25.57 -5.06 1.03
N GLY A 41 -25.95 -3.87 0.56
CA GLY A 41 -26.51 -2.78 1.38
C GLY A 41 -27.83 -3.15 2.09
N HIS A 42 -28.61 -2.14 2.50
CA HIS A 42 -29.83 -2.26 3.34
C HIS A 42 -30.39 -3.69 3.54
N LEU A 43 -30.09 -4.25 4.72
CA LEU A 43 -30.48 -5.59 5.10
C LEU A 43 -31.97 -5.61 5.47
N SER A 44 -32.80 -6.23 4.62
CA SER A 44 -34.18 -6.57 4.99
C SER A 44 -34.22 -7.64 6.08
N SER A 45 -35.35 -7.76 6.80
CA SER A 45 -35.55 -8.82 7.81
C SER A 45 -35.31 -10.23 7.24
N GLU A 46 -35.73 -10.47 6.00
CA GLU A 46 -35.47 -11.72 5.27
C GLU A 46 -33.98 -11.95 5.00
N HIS A 47 -33.19 -10.91 4.75
CA HIS A 47 -31.74 -11.02 4.58
C HIS A 47 -31.04 -11.41 5.88
N TYR A 48 -31.49 -10.92 7.03
CA TYR A 48 -30.92 -11.28 8.32
C TYR A 48 -31.09 -12.77 8.64
N LEU A 49 -32.24 -13.36 8.28
CA LEU A 49 -32.46 -14.81 8.41
C LEU A 49 -31.53 -15.62 7.52
N VAL A 50 -31.29 -15.17 6.29
CA VAL A 50 -30.35 -15.83 5.36
C VAL A 50 -28.91 -15.73 5.86
N ILE A 51 -28.51 -14.58 6.42
CA ILE A 51 -27.20 -14.38 7.04
C ILE A 51 -27.05 -15.30 8.26
N ALA A 52 -28.05 -15.34 9.15
CA ALA A 52 -28.03 -16.20 10.34
C ALA A 52 -27.91 -17.68 9.95
N SER A 53 -28.70 -18.13 8.98
CA SER A 53 -28.60 -19.49 8.44
C SER A 53 -27.22 -19.80 7.86
N SER A 54 -26.63 -18.85 7.12
CA SER A 54 -25.28 -19.00 6.57
C SER A 54 -24.21 -19.06 7.66
N CYS A 55 -24.32 -18.24 8.72
CA CYS A 55 -23.43 -18.31 9.88
C CYS A 55 -23.56 -19.65 10.60
N GLN A 56 -24.78 -20.16 10.78
CA GLN A 56 -25.02 -21.44 11.46
C GLN A 56 -24.48 -22.65 10.67
N GLN A 57 -24.58 -22.62 9.33
CA GLN A 57 -23.92 -23.61 8.47
C GLN A 57 -22.40 -23.56 8.61
N LEU A 58 -21.81 -22.37 8.72
CA LEU A 58 -20.37 -22.21 8.94
C LEU A 58 -19.96 -22.75 10.32
N VAL A 59 -20.73 -22.48 11.38
CA VAL A 59 -20.49 -23.05 12.72
C VAL A 59 -20.39 -24.58 12.64
N ALA A 60 -21.34 -25.24 11.99
CA ALA A 60 -21.34 -26.70 11.85
C ALA A 60 -20.10 -27.22 11.10
N LEU A 61 -19.69 -26.54 10.01
CA LEU A 61 -18.49 -26.92 9.26
C LEU A 61 -17.20 -26.71 10.06
N TYR A 62 -17.13 -25.66 10.88
CA TYR A 62 -16.00 -25.44 11.79
C TYR A 62 -15.96 -26.49 12.90
N ASP A 63 -17.12 -26.94 13.41
CA ASP A 63 -17.20 -28.05 14.36
C ASP A 63 -16.71 -29.38 13.77
N GLU A 64 -17.11 -29.69 12.54
CA GLU A 64 -16.62 -30.87 11.81
C GLU A 64 -15.10 -30.80 11.60
N LEU A 65 -14.58 -29.63 11.23
CA LEU A 65 -13.14 -29.43 11.04
C LEU A 65 -12.36 -29.60 12.34
N MET A 66 -12.85 -29.00 13.43
CA MET A 66 -12.23 -29.10 14.76
C MET A 66 -12.25 -30.53 15.27
N THR A 67 -13.34 -31.27 15.07
CA THR A 67 -13.46 -32.70 15.44
C THR A 67 -12.46 -33.57 14.68
N LEU A 68 -12.23 -33.30 13.40
CA LEU A 68 -11.21 -34.00 12.59
C LEU A 68 -9.77 -33.66 12.99
N MET A 69 -9.56 -32.52 13.65
CA MET A 69 -8.24 -32.05 14.08
C MET A 69 -7.92 -32.37 15.54
N ALA A 70 -8.94 -32.71 16.34
CA ALA A 70 -8.78 -33.06 17.75
C ALA A 70 -8.01 -34.37 17.91
N THR A 71 -7.02 -34.37 18.81
CA THR A 71 -6.42 -35.61 19.33
C THR A 71 -7.25 -36.11 20.53
N PRO A 72 -7.33 -37.42 20.77
CA PRO A 72 -8.18 -37.99 21.84
C PRO A 72 -7.88 -37.46 23.25
N ASP A 73 -6.71 -36.85 23.49
CA ASP A 73 -6.30 -36.32 24.80
C ASP A 73 -6.45 -34.80 24.95
N GLN A 74 -6.91 -34.05 23.94
CA GLN A 74 -7.06 -32.60 24.04
C GLN A 74 -8.50 -32.19 24.40
N ARG A 75 -8.72 -31.88 25.68
CA ARG A 75 -9.89 -31.10 26.12
C ARG A 75 -9.58 -29.62 25.92
N PHE A 76 -10.19 -29.01 24.92
CA PHE A 76 -10.12 -27.57 24.72
C PHE A 76 -11.08 -26.88 25.69
N THR A 77 -10.52 -26.04 26.56
CA THR A 77 -11.31 -25.10 27.35
C THR A 77 -11.72 -23.98 26.42
N GLU A 78 -13.00 -23.87 26.09
CA GLU A 78 -13.52 -22.65 25.47
C GLU A 78 -13.24 -21.51 26.44
N GLU A 79 -12.31 -20.60 26.10
CA GLU A 79 -12.21 -19.32 26.77
C GLU A 79 -13.57 -18.63 26.61
N LYS A 80 -14.34 -18.61 27.71
CA LYS A 80 -15.58 -17.83 27.80
C LYS A 80 -15.20 -16.36 27.91
N ASP A 81 -14.74 -15.77 26.82
CA ASP A 81 -14.74 -14.32 26.72
C ASP A 81 -16.19 -13.85 26.78
N ALA A 82 -16.51 -13.05 27.80
CA ALA A 82 -17.87 -12.61 28.07
C ALA A 82 -18.49 -11.97 26.82
N PHE A 83 -19.69 -12.42 26.45
CA PHE A 83 -20.48 -11.79 25.38
C PHE A 83 -20.59 -10.30 25.69
N ASN A 84 -20.05 -9.46 24.81
CA ASN A 84 -20.11 -8.01 24.98
C ASN A 84 -21.40 -7.53 24.30
N PRO A 85 -22.45 -7.14 25.06
CA PRO A 85 -23.78 -6.86 24.51
C PRO A 85 -23.85 -5.57 23.64
N SER A 86 -22.73 -4.85 23.49
CA SER A 86 -22.65 -3.61 22.73
C SER A 86 -22.13 -3.78 21.29
N VAL A 87 -21.91 -5.02 20.82
CA VAL A 87 -21.32 -5.28 19.49
C VAL A 87 -22.41 -5.45 18.44
N THR A 88 -22.39 -4.64 17.39
CA THR A 88 -23.29 -4.77 16.23
C THR A 88 -22.90 -5.96 15.35
N VAL A 89 -23.83 -6.46 14.51
CA VAL A 89 -23.55 -7.55 13.54
C VAL A 89 -22.38 -7.17 12.61
N SER A 90 -22.30 -5.91 12.18
CA SER A 90 -21.23 -5.40 11.33
C SER A 90 -19.87 -5.38 12.03
N GLU A 91 -19.82 -4.95 13.29
CA GLU A 91 -18.58 -4.98 14.09
C GLU A 91 -18.13 -6.42 14.36
N SER A 92 -19.06 -7.33 14.66
CA SER A 92 -18.78 -8.75 14.82
C SER A 92 -18.18 -9.35 13.54
N TYR A 93 -18.72 -8.96 12.38
CA TYR A 93 -18.21 -9.36 11.07
C TYR A 93 -16.80 -8.82 10.77
N LEU A 94 -16.50 -7.56 11.16
CA LEU A 94 -15.16 -7.00 11.02
C LEU A 94 -14.15 -7.70 11.94
N ASN A 95 -14.54 -8.02 13.17
CA ASN A 95 -13.69 -8.77 14.11
C ASN A 95 -13.42 -10.20 13.60
N LEU A 96 -14.42 -10.85 13.02
CA LEU A 96 -14.27 -12.13 12.32
C LEU A 96 -13.21 -12.03 11.20
N LEU A 97 -13.27 -11.00 10.35
CA LEU A 97 -12.30 -10.82 9.26
C LEU A 97 -10.86 -10.65 9.79
N LYS A 98 -10.68 -9.90 10.88
CA LYS A 98 -9.37 -9.75 11.55
C LYS A 98 -8.87 -11.08 12.14
N CYS A 99 -9.71 -11.81 12.88
CA CYS A 99 -9.36 -13.11 13.43
C CYS A 99 -8.96 -14.11 12.32
N ARG A 100 -9.60 -14.05 11.16
CA ARG A 100 -9.26 -14.92 10.03
C ARG A 100 -7.90 -14.63 9.41
N GLN A 101 -7.39 -13.40 9.46
CA GLN A 101 -6.03 -13.11 8.98
C GLN A 101 -4.99 -13.89 9.78
N GLN A 102 -5.26 -14.18 11.06
CA GLN A 102 -4.37 -14.97 11.91
C GLN A 102 -4.29 -16.45 11.49
N LEU A 103 -5.29 -16.98 10.76
CA LEU A 103 -5.25 -18.34 10.18
C LEU A 103 -4.31 -18.47 8.98
N LEU A 104 -3.84 -17.35 8.41
CA LEU A 104 -2.90 -17.34 7.28
C LEU A 104 -1.44 -17.36 7.74
N SER A 105 -1.19 -17.14 9.03
CA SER A 105 0.15 -17.20 9.61
C SER A 105 0.57 -18.65 9.90
N PRO A 106 1.84 -19.01 9.71
CA PRO A 106 2.35 -20.32 10.09
C PRO A 106 2.34 -20.43 11.63
N ALA A 107 1.36 -21.15 12.16
CA ALA A 107 1.13 -21.32 13.60
C ALA A 107 1.22 -22.80 13.99
N ALA A 108 1.50 -23.09 15.27
CA ALA A 108 1.44 -24.45 15.78
C ALA A 108 0.01 -25.01 15.70
N LYS A 109 -0.16 -26.34 15.59
CA LYS A 109 -1.52 -26.96 15.51
C LYS A 109 -2.44 -26.57 16.67
N SER A 110 -1.89 -26.35 17.86
CA SER A 110 -2.63 -25.88 19.04
C SER A 110 -3.13 -24.44 18.88
N GLU A 111 -2.34 -23.58 18.25
CA GLU A 111 -2.71 -22.19 17.96
C GLU A 111 -3.75 -22.12 16.82
N GLU A 112 -3.60 -22.94 15.77
CA GLU A 112 -4.61 -23.08 14.71
C GLU A 112 -5.98 -23.43 15.32
N MET A 113 -6.03 -24.37 16.29
CA MET A 113 -7.26 -24.75 16.98
C MET A 113 -7.87 -23.62 17.82
N ILE A 114 -7.06 -22.82 18.53
CA ILE A 114 -7.54 -21.66 19.30
C ILE A 114 -8.17 -20.62 18.38
N VAL A 115 -7.51 -20.34 17.25
CA VAL A 115 -8.04 -19.37 16.27
C VAL A 115 -9.32 -19.90 15.61
N LEU A 116 -9.40 -21.19 15.27
CA LEU A 116 -10.62 -21.81 14.76
C LEU A 116 -11.79 -21.70 15.76
N ALA A 117 -11.53 -21.90 17.05
CA ALA A 117 -12.54 -21.74 18.10
C ALA A 117 -13.03 -20.29 18.21
N ARG A 118 -12.15 -19.29 18.11
CA ARG A 118 -12.55 -17.87 18.07
C ARG A 118 -13.38 -17.53 16.83
N VAL A 119 -12.97 -18.02 15.66
CA VAL A 119 -13.70 -17.82 14.41
C VAL A 119 -15.10 -18.42 14.50
N LYS A 120 -15.22 -19.65 15.03
CA LYS A 120 -16.52 -20.29 15.32
C LYS A 120 -17.36 -19.44 16.27
N ARG A 121 -16.76 -18.92 17.36
CA ARG A 121 -17.45 -18.08 18.34
C ARG A 121 -18.02 -16.81 17.71
N HIS A 122 -17.25 -16.12 16.86
CA HIS A 122 -17.77 -14.95 16.13
C HIS A 122 -18.98 -15.29 15.25
N TYR A 123 -19.01 -16.45 14.59
CA TYR A 123 -20.20 -16.87 13.86
C TYR A 123 -21.40 -17.13 14.78
N LEU A 124 -21.19 -17.73 15.96
CA LEU A 124 -22.23 -17.93 16.97
C LEU A 124 -22.75 -16.60 17.54
N ASP A 125 -21.87 -15.64 17.79
CA ASP A 125 -22.23 -14.30 18.25
C ASP A 125 -23.09 -13.61 17.20
N MET A 126 -22.71 -13.70 15.91
CA MET A 126 -23.53 -13.19 14.81
C MET A 126 -24.90 -13.85 14.76
N VAL A 127 -25.01 -15.18 14.89
CA VAL A 127 -26.30 -15.88 14.94
C VAL A 127 -27.16 -15.36 16.11
N SER A 128 -26.56 -15.17 17.28
CA SER A 128 -27.26 -14.70 18.48
C SER A 128 -27.77 -13.25 18.33
N LEU A 129 -26.93 -12.38 17.77
CA LEU A 129 -27.30 -10.99 17.46
C LEU A 129 -28.43 -10.90 16.42
N LEU A 130 -28.39 -11.79 15.43
CA LEU A 130 -29.40 -11.84 14.36
C LEU A 130 -30.73 -12.41 14.86
N ALA A 131 -30.70 -13.44 15.71
CA ALA A 131 -31.88 -14.05 16.33
C ALA A 131 -32.58 -13.12 17.33
N GLY A 132 -31.82 -12.25 18.02
CA GLY A 132 -32.37 -11.22 18.91
C GLY A 132 -33.05 -10.05 18.19
N SER A 133 -32.87 -9.92 16.87
CA SER A 133 -33.38 -8.76 16.10
C SER A 133 -34.88 -8.82 15.76
N GLU A 134 -35.56 -9.96 15.98
CA GLU A 134 -37.03 -10.03 15.83
C GLU A 134 -37.80 -9.30 16.94
N GLN A 135 -37.13 -8.92 18.04
CA GLN A 135 -37.73 -8.15 19.15
C GLN A 135 -37.15 -6.74 19.34
N ALA A 136 -36.13 -6.37 18.57
CA ALA A 136 -35.54 -5.04 18.63
C ALA A 136 -35.88 -4.28 17.34
N ILE A 137 -37.03 -3.60 17.36
CA ILE A 137 -37.15 -2.33 16.65
C ILE A 137 -35.91 -1.53 17.07
N PRO A 138 -35.01 -1.10 16.16
CA PRO A 138 -33.85 -0.36 16.57
C PRO A 138 -34.33 1.00 17.09
N ALA A 139 -34.41 1.13 18.42
CA ALA A 139 -34.34 2.42 19.04
C ALA A 139 -32.95 2.98 18.70
N GLU A 140 -32.94 3.98 17.82
CA GLU A 140 -31.81 4.87 17.54
C GLU A 140 -31.39 5.62 18.82
N THR A 141 -30.84 4.91 19.80
CA THR A 141 -30.36 5.51 21.05
C THR A 141 -28.98 4.97 21.38
N GLY A 142 -28.04 5.45 20.58
CA GLY A 142 -26.61 5.36 20.80
C GLY A 142 -25.95 6.02 19.61
N LYS A 143 -25.88 7.35 19.58
CA LYS A 143 -25.18 8.08 18.51
C LYS A 143 -23.75 7.54 18.43
N PRO A 144 -23.37 6.80 17.37
CA PRO A 144 -21.99 6.40 17.21
C PRO A 144 -21.18 7.65 16.86
N ASP A 145 -19.93 7.70 17.30
CA ASP A 145 -18.92 8.71 16.89
C ASP A 145 -18.70 8.79 15.36
N HIS A 146 -19.40 7.95 14.58
CA HIS A 146 -19.39 7.88 13.12
C HIS A 146 -20.49 8.70 12.43
N LEU A 147 -21.52 9.20 13.14
CA LEU A 147 -22.62 9.97 12.54
C LEU A 147 -22.15 11.18 11.71
N PRO A 148 -21.13 11.97 12.16
CA PRO A 148 -20.61 13.08 11.38
C PRO A 148 -19.92 12.64 10.09
N LEU A 149 -19.17 11.52 10.14
CA LEU A 149 -18.43 11.00 8.98
C LEU A 149 -19.36 10.40 7.93
N LEU A 150 -20.42 9.69 8.34
CA LEU A 150 -21.42 9.16 7.43
C LEU A 150 -22.17 10.30 6.72
N THR A 151 -22.50 11.36 7.45
CA THR A 151 -23.14 12.56 6.87
C THR A 151 -22.24 13.26 5.84
N LEU A 152 -20.93 13.37 6.12
CA LEU A 152 -19.96 13.95 5.18
C LEU A 152 -19.70 13.04 3.98
N PHE A 153 -19.71 11.73 4.19
CA PHE A 153 -19.60 10.74 3.11
C PHE A 153 -20.81 10.84 2.18
N ASP A 154 -22.02 10.92 2.73
CA ASP A 154 -23.25 11.14 1.99
C ASP A 154 -23.18 12.40 1.09
N GLN A 155 -22.53 13.47 1.54
CA GLN A 155 -22.33 14.67 0.72
C GLN A 155 -21.45 14.40 -0.50
N ILE A 156 -20.45 13.51 -0.39
CA ILE A 156 -19.64 13.07 -1.55
C ILE A 156 -20.52 12.28 -2.52
N ILE A 157 -21.35 11.36 -1.99
CA ILE A 157 -22.21 10.48 -2.79
C ILE A 157 -23.35 11.25 -3.46
N LYS A 158 -23.82 12.35 -2.88
CA LYS A 158 -24.91 13.19 -3.42
C LYS A 158 -24.42 14.44 -4.15
N ALA A 159 -23.10 14.63 -4.30
CA ALA A 159 -22.57 15.79 -4.99
C ALA A 159 -22.88 15.71 -6.50
N ASP A 160 -23.61 16.71 -7.00
CA ASP A 160 -24.04 16.77 -8.40
C ASP A 160 -23.05 17.54 -9.30
N SER A 161 -22.25 18.44 -8.72
CA SER A 161 -21.24 19.20 -9.45
C SER A 161 -19.81 18.77 -9.08
N PRO A 162 -18.83 18.89 -9.99
CA PRO A 162 -17.43 18.61 -9.68
C PRO A 162 -16.89 19.46 -8.52
N ALA A 163 -17.37 20.71 -8.39
CA ALA A 163 -16.96 21.62 -7.32
C ALA A 163 -17.46 21.16 -5.95
N ASP A 164 -18.76 20.80 -5.86
CA ASP A 164 -19.35 20.29 -4.63
C ASP A 164 -18.69 18.97 -4.22
N TRP A 165 -18.39 18.12 -5.19
CA TRP A 165 -17.70 16.85 -4.96
C TRP A 165 -16.32 17.05 -4.36
N LEU A 166 -15.50 17.93 -4.93
CA LEU A 166 -14.15 18.18 -4.40
C LEU A 166 -14.18 18.83 -3.01
N TRP A 167 -15.13 19.73 -2.75
CA TRP A 167 -15.32 20.30 -1.42
C TRP A 167 -15.83 19.28 -0.40
N ALA A 168 -16.76 18.41 -0.78
CA ALA A 168 -17.23 17.32 0.08
C ALA A 168 -16.08 16.36 0.42
N MET A 169 -15.26 15.98 -0.58
CA MET A 169 -14.05 15.17 -0.39
C MET A 169 -13.08 15.84 0.58
N THR A 170 -12.87 17.15 0.44
CA THR A 170 -11.98 17.94 1.31
C THR A 170 -12.48 17.99 2.76
N ARG A 171 -13.76 18.27 2.96
CA ARG A 171 -14.37 18.29 4.31
C ARG A 171 -14.29 16.91 4.95
N PHE A 172 -14.65 15.87 4.21
CA PHE A 172 -14.58 14.50 4.68
C PHE A 172 -13.15 14.12 5.09
N ALA A 173 -12.15 14.34 4.22
CA ALA A 173 -10.75 14.01 4.51
C ALA A 173 -10.21 14.78 5.72
N ASN A 174 -10.51 16.08 5.82
CA ASN A 174 -10.09 16.91 6.94
C ASN A 174 -10.73 16.50 8.27
N THR A 175 -11.99 16.04 8.25
CA THR A 175 -12.70 15.58 9.46
C THR A 175 -12.33 14.14 9.85
N ALA A 176 -12.13 13.27 8.86
CA ALA A 176 -11.75 11.88 9.09
C ALA A 176 -10.29 11.73 9.56
N GLY A 177 -9.39 12.62 9.12
CA GLY A 177 -7.99 12.66 9.56
C GLY A 177 -7.28 11.31 9.38
N GLU A 178 -6.66 10.79 10.43
CA GLU A 178 -5.99 9.48 10.39
C GLU A 178 -6.97 8.30 10.33
N LYS A 179 -8.24 8.49 10.71
CA LYS A 179 -9.28 7.44 10.65
C LYS A 179 -9.82 7.20 9.24
N THR A 180 -9.31 7.92 8.26
CA THR A 180 -9.80 7.84 6.87
C THR A 180 -9.45 6.50 6.21
N ALA A 181 -8.39 5.80 6.63
CA ALA A 181 -8.10 4.43 6.18
C ALA A 181 -9.18 3.42 6.61
N ALA A 182 -9.80 3.63 7.78
CA ALA A 182 -10.93 2.83 8.25
C ALA A 182 -12.26 3.17 7.55
N SER A 183 -12.28 4.23 6.72
CA SER A 183 -13.48 4.68 6.00
C SER A 183 -13.86 3.79 4.81
N GLY A 184 -13.03 2.81 4.45
CA GLY A 184 -13.40 1.77 3.47
C GLY A 184 -14.67 1.00 3.87
N SER A 185 -14.99 0.93 5.17
CA SER A 185 -16.26 0.35 5.65
C SER A 185 -17.49 1.17 5.28
N LEU A 186 -17.36 2.47 5.00
CA LEU A 186 -18.49 3.32 4.63
C LEU A 186 -19.08 2.92 3.27
N PHE A 187 -18.28 2.37 2.36
CA PHE A 187 -18.75 1.83 1.09
C PHE A 187 -19.63 0.59 1.27
N LEU A 188 -19.54 -0.12 2.41
CA LEU A 188 -20.43 -1.25 2.71
C LEU A 188 -21.86 -0.79 3.01
N HIS A 189 -22.05 0.47 3.45
CA HIS A 189 -23.35 1.02 3.77
C HIS A 189 -24.13 1.48 2.54
N LEU A 190 -23.47 1.66 1.39
CA LEU A 190 -24.12 2.06 0.15
C LEU A 190 -24.95 0.90 -0.42
N ASP A 191 -26.11 1.17 -1.01
CA ASP A 191 -26.82 0.16 -1.79
C ASP A 191 -26.23 0.02 -3.22
N ASP A 192 -26.73 -0.94 -3.99
CA ASP A 192 -26.21 -1.21 -5.34
C ASP A 192 -26.47 -0.05 -6.29
N GLN A 193 -27.60 0.65 -6.14
CA GLN A 193 -27.97 1.79 -6.97
C GLN A 193 -27.05 2.97 -6.71
N GLN A 194 -26.77 3.27 -5.43
CA GLN A 194 -25.86 4.33 -5.01
C GLN A 194 -24.44 4.10 -5.50
N LEU A 195 -23.94 2.86 -5.46
CA LEU A 195 -22.62 2.51 -5.99
C LEU A 195 -22.54 2.69 -7.52
N ILE A 196 -23.55 2.23 -8.25
CA ILE A 196 -23.62 2.38 -9.71
C ILE A 196 -23.73 3.85 -10.10
N GLU A 197 -24.58 4.61 -9.41
CA GLU A 197 -24.76 6.03 -9.67
C GLU A 197 -23.47 6.81 -9.42
N LEU A 198 -22.76 6.52 -8.33
CA LEU A 198 -21.47 7.13 -8.04
C LEU A 198 -20.42 6.82 -9.12
N ASP A 199 -20.32 5.55 -9.56
CA ASP A 199 -19.39 5.14 -10.63
C ASP A 199 -19.69 5.85 -11.95
N HIS A 200 -20.97 5.88 -12.35
CA HIS A 200 -21.41 6.59 -13.55
C HIS A 200 -21.18 8.09 -13.47
N ARG A 201 -21.39 8.71 -12.29
CA ARG A 201 -21.17 10.15 -12.11
C ARG A 201 -19.70 10.52 -12.21
N LEU A 202 -18.82 9.76 -11.56
CA LEU A 202 -17.37 9.97 -11.68
C LEU A 202 -16.84 9.72 -13.10
N ALA A 203 -17.55 8.91 -13.90
CA ALA A 203 -17.26 8.71 -15.30
C ALA A 203 -17.68 9.87 -16.23
N LEU A 204 -18.44 10.85 -15.74
CA LEU A 204 -18.85 12.01 -16.54
C LEU A 204 -17.64 12.87 -16.94
N PRO A 205 -17.64 13.48 -18.15
CA PRO A 205 -16.49 14.25 -18.65
C PRO A 205 -16.06 15.39 -17.72
N GLU A 206 -17.01 16.03 -17.02
CA GLU A 206 -16.74 17.16 -16.14
C GLU A 206 -15.97 16.75 -14.88
N PHE A 207 -16.33 15.60 -14.29
CA PHE A 207 -15.60 15.03 -13.15
C PHE A 207 -14.22 14.53 -13.56
N ARG A 208 -14.14 13.86 -14.72
CA ARG A 208 -12.86 13.42 -15.30
C ARG A 208 -11.93 14.59 -15.58
N SER A 209 -12.44 15.68 -16.13
CA SER A 209 -11.64 16.87 -16.41
C SER A 209 -11.12 17.52 -15.13
N LEU A 210 -11.95 17.61 -14.08
CA LEU A 210 -11.48 18.09 -12.79
C LEU A 210 -10.35 17.21 -12.23
N ILE A 211 -10.53 15.89 -12.22
CA ILE A 211 -9.53 14.93 -11.74
C ILE A 211 -8.24 15.01 -12.56
N ASN A 212 -8.34 15.13 -13.88
CA ASN A 212 -7.18 15.33 -14.77
C ASN A 212 -6.48 16.66 -14.52
N SER A 213 -7.23 17.73 -14.23
CA SER A 213 -6.67 19.03 -13.87
C SER A 213 -5.94 18.96 -12.53
N ILE A 214 -6.49 18.25 -11.53
CA ILE A 214 -5.80 17.98 -10.25
C ILE A 214 -4.51 17.19 -10.49
N PHE A 215 -4.55 16.14 -11.31
CA PHE A 215 -3.36 15.36 -11.68
C PHE A 215 -2.30 16.24 -12.36
N TYR A 216 -2.69 17.08 -13.33
CA TYR A 216 -1.78 17.98 -14.03
C TYR A 216 -1.07 18.93 -13.07
N TYR A 217 -1.81 19.58 -12.16
CA TYR A 217 -1.20 20.45 -11.15
C TYR A 217 -0.41 19.69 -10.09
N TRP A 218 -0.71 18.41 -9.84
CA TRP A 218 0.10 17.56 -8.98
C TRP A 218 1.49 17.29 -9.58
N ILE A 219 1.58 16.97 -10.88
CA ILE A 219 2.87 16.78 -11.56
C ILE A 219 3.57 18.13 -11.87
N ASN A 220 2.81 19.21 -12.05
CA ASN A 220 3.30 20.55 -12.37
C ASN A 220 2.75 21.63 -11.39
N PRO A 221 3.10 21.61 -10.10
CA PRO A 221 2.50 22.50 -9.09
C PRO A 221 2.81 23.98 -9.32
N GLY A 222 3.90 24.29 -10.02
CA GLY A 222 4.25 25.65 -10.41
C GLY A 222 3.24 26.30 -11.37
N HIS A 223 2.45 25.51 -12.11
CA HIS A 223 1.46 26.05 -13.05
C HIS A 223 0.13 26.42 -12.38
N LEU A 224 -0.04 26.14 -11.08
CA LEU A 224 -1.26 26.51 -10.35
C LEU A 224 -1.37 28.02 -10.12
N TYR A 225 -0.24 28.71 -9.99
CA TYR A 225 -0.17 30.14 -9.69
C TYR A 225 0.45 30.90 -10.85
N ASP A 226 -0.07 32.09 -11.15
CA ASP A 226 0.49 32.98 -12.19
C ASP A 226 1.79 33.68 -11.75
N PHE A 227 2.28 33.37 -10.55
CA PHE A 227 3.48 33.96 -9.94
C PHE A 227 4.38 32.87 -9.34
N SER A 228 5.68 33.15 -9.28
CA SER A 228 6.66 32.24 -8.67
C SER A 228 6.44 32.16 -7.16
N LEU A 229 6.23 30.94 -6.65
CA LEU A 229 6.21 30.68 -5.21
C LEU A 229 7.63 30.55 -4.65
N HIS A 230 7.79 30.90 -3.37
CA HIS A 230 8.97 30.52 -2.60
C HIS A 230 9.09 29.00 -2.50
N ALA A 231 10.32 28.47 -2.47
CA ALA A 231 10.59 27.02 -2.52
C ALA A 231 9.88 26.24 -1.40
N GLU A 232 9.85 26.78 -0.18
CA GLU A 232 9.18 26.15 0.97
C GLU A 232 7.66 26.06 0.78
N LYS A 233 7.05 27.12 0.26
CA LYS A 233 5.62 27.12 -0.07
C LYS A 233 5.31 26.14 -1.20
N MET A 234 6.22 26.01 -2.17
CA MET A 234 6.12 25.01 -3.23
C MET A 234 6.18 23.58 -2.68
N ILE A 235 7.06 23.30 -1.71
CA ILE A 235 7.12 21.99 -1.03
C ILE A 235 5.80 21.70 -0.31
N SER A 236 5.26 22.68 0.42
CA SER A 236 3.96 22.53 1.10
C SER A 236 2.82 22.23 0.12
N VAL A 237 2.74 22.99 -0.98
CA VAL A 237 1.74 22.78 -2.05
C VAL A 237 1.89 21.38 -2.66
N ARG A 238 3.12 20.94 -2.96
CA ARG A 238 3.40 19.61 -3.51
C ARG A 238 2.97 18.49 -2.58
N ASN A 239 3.22 18.63 -1.27
CA ASN A 239 2.80 17.64 -0.28
C ASN A 239 1.27 17.53 -0.18
N ARG A 240 0.56 18.66 -0.19
CA ARG A 240 -0.91 18.67 -0.17
C ARG A 240 -1.52 18.08 -1.43
N PHE A 241 -0.96 18.39 -2.60
CA PHE A 241 -1.38 17.73 -3.83
C PHE A 241 -1.15 16.22 -3.80
N ASN A 242 0.00 15.79 -3.25
CA ASN A 242 0.30 14.37 -3.13
C ASN A 242 -0.74 13.66 -2.26
N THR A 243 -1.09 14.20 -1.09
CA THR A 243 -2.09 13.58 -0.22
C THR A 243 -3.50 13.69 -0.78
N LEU A 244 -3.87 14.79 -1.44
CA LEU A 244 -5.15 14.94 -2.14
C LEU A 244 -5.33 13.93 -3.26
N TYR A 245 -4.35 13.82 -4.17
CA TYR A 245 -4.47 12.94 -5.33
C TYR A 245 -4.49 11.47 -4.91
N GLN A 246 -3.67 11.10 -3.92
CA GLN A 246 -3.71 9.75 -3.34
C GLN A 246 -5.04 9.44 -2.65
N PHE A 247 -5.66 10.43 -2.00
CA PHE A 247 -6.99 10.26 -1.42
C PHE A 247 -8.06 9.99 -2.49
N ILE A 248 -8.00 10.70 -3.63
CA ILE A 248 -8.89 10.44 -4.78
C ILE A 248 -8.69 9.02 -5.32
N VAL A 249 -7.43 8.58 -5.48
CA VAL A 249 -7.10 7.22 -5.92
C VAL A 249 -7.66 6.18 -4.95
N PHE A 250 -7.45 6.37 -3.65
CA PHE A 250 -7.98 5.49 -2.60
C PHE A 250 -9.51 5.39 -2.67
N PHE A 251 -10.20 6.53 -2.75
CA PHE A 251 -11.65 6.58 -2.85
C PHE A 251 -12.16 5.79 -4.07
N HIS A 252 -11.55 5.99 -5.23
CA HIS A 252 -11.94 5.29 -6.46
C HIS A 252 -11.65 3.79 -6.37
N GLN A 253 -10.51 3.38 -5.80
CA GLN A 253 -10.20 1.97 -5.58
C GLN A 253 -11.22 1.27 -4.68
N HIS A 254 -11.66 1.93 -3.60
CA HIS A 254 -12.69 1.39 -2.71
C HIS A 254 -14.05 1.27 -3.40
N LEU A 255 -14.43 2.25 -4.23
CA LEU A 255 -15.62 2.17 -5.05
C LEU A 255 -15.57 0.96 -6.00
N LEU A 256 -14.49 0.83 -6.78
CA LEU A 256 -14.31 -0.29 -7.71
C LEU A 256 -14.28 -1.64 -6.99
N GLN A 257 -13.64 -1.69 -5.82
CA GLN A 257 -13.62 -2.90 -4.99
C GLN A 257 -15.02 -3.27 -4.49
N ALA A 258 -15.80 -2.31 -4.00
CA ALA A 258 -17.18 -2.53 -3.56
C ALA A 258 -18.05 -3.06 -4.71
N LEU A 259 -17.97 -2.46 -5.90
CA LEU A 259 -18.67 -2.92 -7.11
C LEU A 259 -18.27 -4.36 -7.48
N ARG A 260 -16.96 -4.67 -7.51
CA ARG A 260 -16.46 -6.03 -7.79
C ARG A 260 -16.92 -7.05 -6.77
N GLN A 261 -16.91 -6.70 -5.47
CA GLN A 261 -17.37 -7.58 -4.40
C GLN A 261 -18.85 -7.95 -4.55
N ARG A 262 -19.66 -7.03 -5.10
CA ARG A 262 -21.09 -7.27 -5.41
C ARG A 262 -21.33 -7.91 -6.77
N GLY A 263 -20.30 -8.14 -7.57
CA GLY A 263 -20.41 -8.71 -8.91
C GLY A 263 -20.95 -7.72 -9.97
N ILE A 264 -20.90 -6.42 -9.66
CA ILE A 264 -21.28 -5.36 -10.57
C ILE A 264 -20.06 -5.01 -11.43
N HIS A 265 -20.24 -5.01 -12.75
CA HIS A 265 -19.18 -4.59 -13.67
C HIS A 265 -19.06 -3.07 -13.59
N SER A 266 -17.93 -2.60 -13.06
CA SER A 266 -17.59 -1.18 -12.99
C SER A 266 -17.06 -0.65 -14.31
N GLY A 267 -17.10 0.67 -14.46
CA GLY A 267 -16.40 1.38 -15.52
C GLY A 267 -14.87 1.21 -15.48
N HIS A 268 -14.19 1.70 -16.52
CA HIS A 268 -12.73 1.68 -16.59
C HIS A 268 -12.11 2.64 -15.56
N ASP A 269 -11.01 2.20 -14.93
CA ASP A 269 -10.14 3.08 -14.16
C ASP A 269 -9.52 4.12 -15.09
N PHE A 270 -9.85 5.38 -14.85
CA PHE A 270 -9.39 6.53 -15.65
C PHE A 270 -8.35 7.37 -14.89
N LEU A 271 -7.87 6.91 -13.73
CA LEU A 271 -6.86 7.59 -12.94
C LEU A 271 -5.44 7.25 -13.41
N PHE A 272 -4.52 8.19 -13.21
CA PHE A 272 -3.10 8.00 -13.51
C PHE A 272 -2.35 7.63 -12.23
N HIS A 273 -1.81 6.42 -12.17
CA HIS A 273 -1.13 5.90 -10.96
C HIS A 273 0.37 6.20 -10.90
N GLY A 274 0.90 6.98 -11.85
CA GLY A 274 2.32 7.33 -11.93
C GLY A 274 2.56 8.83 -11.83
N SER A 275 3.71 9.23 -11.29
CA SER A 275 4.14 10.63 -11.21
C SER A 275 4.76 11.16 -12.51
N GLU A 276 4.86 10.31 -13.54
CA GLU A 276 5.41 10.64 -14.86
C GLU A 276 4.47 10.12 -15.94
N LEU A 277 4.22 10.94 -16.96
CA LEU A 277 3.49 10.54 -18.16
C LEU A 277 4.44 9.93 -19.18
N PRO A 278 4.05 8.82 -19.86
CA PRO A 278 4.81 8.28 -20.98
C PRO A 278 4.99 9.30 -22.11
N GLU A 279 6.09 9.19 -22.86
CA GLU A 279 6.34 10.02 -24.04
C GLU A 279 5.18 9.92 -25.04
N GLY A 280 4.71 11.08 -25.52
CA GLY A 280 3.56 11.19 -26.43
C GLY A 280 2.19 11.27 -25.75
N ILE A 281 2.11 11.18 -24.42
CA ILE A 281 0.87 11.38 -23.65
C ILE A 281 0.93 12.73 -22.93
N THR A 282 -0.07 13.57 -23.17
CA THR A 282 -0.22 14.87 -22.50
C THR A 282 -1.56 14.93 -21.78
N VAL A 283 -1.56 15.54 -20.60
CA VAL A 283 -2.77 15.91 -19.87
C VAL A 283 -2.80 17.43 -19.81
N GLU A 284 -3.91 18.03 -20.22
CA GLU A 284 -4.12 19.47 -20.14
C GLU A 284 -5.08 19.77 -18.97
N ALA A 285 -4.76 20.79 -18.18
CA ALA A 285 -5.66 21.28 -17.14
C ALA A 285 -6.67 22.27 -17.73
N GLU A 286 -7.93 22.14 -17.35
CA GLU A 286 -8.94 23.14 -17.67
C GLU A 286 -8.83 24.31 -16.71
N LYS A 287 -8.51 25.50 -17.25
CA LYS A 287 -8.33 26.73 -16.47
C LYS A 287 -9.50 27.07 -15.55
N LYS A 288 -10.73 26.67 -15.91
CA LYS A 288 -11.93 26.92 -15.09
C LYS A 288 -11.85 26.31 -13.68
N TYR A 289 -11.04 25.25 -13.48
CA TYR A 289 -10.86 24.61 -12.18
C TYR A 289 -9.67 25.14 -11.37
N GLN A 290 -8.81 25.98 -11.96
CA GLN A 290 -7.58 26.47 -11.30
C GLN A 290 -7.88 27.18 -9.97
N GLY A 291 -8.91 28.05 -9.94
CA GLY A 291 -9.33 28.75 -8.73
C GLY A 291 -9.83 27.80 -7.64
N LEU A 292 -10.72 26.88 -7.99
CA LEU A 292 -11.26 25.86 -7.10
C LEU A 292 -10.15 24.99 -6.48
N ILE A 293 -9.24 24.48 -7.31
CA ILE A 293 -8.12 23.64 -6.86
C ILE A 293 -7.20 24.44 -5.92
N THR A 294 -6.97 25.72 -6.22
CA THR A 294 -6.18 26.61 -5.37
C THR A 294 -6.79 26.78 -3.98
N GLU A 295 -8.11 26.93 -3.87
CA GLU A 295 -8.82 27.04 -2.60
C GLU A 295 -8.78 25.72 -1.82
N VAL A 296 -9.05 24.60 -2.49
CA VAL A 296 -9.02 23.27 -1.89
C VAL A 296 -7.63 22.94 -1.34
N ILE A 297 -6.56 23.23 -2.08
CA ILE A 297 -5.18 23.01 -1.61
C ILE A 297 -4.84 23.89 -0.41
N LYS A 298 -5.40 25.12 -0.31
CA LYS A 298 -5.22 25.96 0.88
C LYS A 298 -5.91 25.36 2.11
N ASP A 299 -7.10 24.81 1.92
CA ASP A 299 -7.92 24.22 2.99
C ASP A 299 -7.61 22.75 3.29
N TRP A 300 -6.77 22.09 2.50
CA TRP A 300 -6.36 20.71 2.72
C TRP A 300 -5.43 20.59 3.94
N ARG A 301 -5.90 19.90 4.98
CA ARG A 301 -5.22 19.74 6.29
C ARG A 301 -4.73 18.33 6.55
N LEU A 302 -5.06 17.37 5.68
CA LEU A 302 -4.59 16.00 5.82
C LEU A 302 -3.08 15.95 5.49
N THR A 303 -2.27 16.01 6.54
CA THR A 303 -0.80 16.02 6.46
C THR A 303 -0.19 14.62 6.48
N HIS A 304 -0.87 13.66 7.12
CA HIS A 304 -0.39 12.29 7.27
C HIS A 304 -1.53 11.31 6.96
N TRP A 305 -1.41 10.56 5.87
CA TRP A 305 -2.25 9.39 5.63
C TRP A 305 -1.53 8.17 6.22
N LEU A 306 -1.86 7.81 7.45
CA LEU A 306 -1.25 6.70 8.19
C LEU A 306 -1.64 5.35 7.59
N GLU A 307 -0.68 4.83 6.82
CA GLU A 307 -0.45 3.50 6.23
C GLU A 307 0.60 3.64 5.10
N GLN A 308 0.97 4.89 4.78
CA GLN A 308 1.87 5.21 3.68
C GLN A 308 3.36 5.10 3.95
N GLU A 309 3.93 5.09 5.15
CA GLU A 309 5.39 4.88 5.21
C GLU A 309 5.78 3.48 4.74
N GLU A 310 5.00 2.47 5.11
CA GLU A 310 5.16 1.09 4.66
C GLU A 310 4.78 0.93 3.18
N ARG A 311 3.67 1.54 2.72
CA ARG A 311 3.25 1.51 1.30
C ARG A 311 4.06 2.42 0.38
N LEU A 312 4.59 3.56 0.84
CA LEU A 312 5.53 4.43 0.12
C LEU A 312 6.89 3.74 0.06
N GLY A 313 7.31 3.09 1.15
CA GLY A 313 8.48 2.22 1.15
C GLY A 313 8.32 1.11 0.12
N GLN A 314 7.18 0.43 0.07
CA GLN A 314 6.86 -0.58 -0.94
C GLN A 314 6.74 -0.01 -2.36
N ALA A 315 6.11 1.15 -2.55
CA ALA A 315 5.98 1.80 -3.85
C ALA A 315 7.35 2.27 -4.38
N LYS A 316 8.20 2.84 -3.53
CA LYS A 316 9.57 3.21 -3.87
C LYS A 316 10.47 1.99 -4.07
N LEU A 317 10.22 0.90 -3.34
CA LEU A 317 10.85 -0.39 -3.60
C LEU A 317 10.41 -0.94 -4.95
N SER A 318 9.14 -0.77 -5.34
CA SER A 318 8.64 -1.13 -6.67
C SER A 318 9.34 -0.34 -7.79
N ASP A 319 9.80 0.89 -7.53
CA ASP A 319 10.61 1.65 -8.49
C ASP A 319 12.01 1.04 -8.69
N ILE A 320 12.56 0.37 -7.67
CA ILE A 320 13.78 -0.44 -7.82
C ILE A 320 13.52 -1.62 -8.77
N PHE A 321 12.43 -2.37 -8.57
CA PHE A 321 12.04 -3.44 -9.51
C PHE A 321 11.85 -2.90 -10.94
N ARG A 322 11.28 -1.70 -11.06
CA ARG A 322 11.02 -1.06 -12.35
C ARG A 322 12.29 -0.68 -13.11
N ALA A 323 13.44 -0.55 -12.44
CA ALA A 323 14.74 -0.40 -13.09
C ALA A 323 15.15 -1.65 -13.91
N TYR A 324 14.48 -2.79 -13.68
CA TYR A 324 14.76 -4.09 -14.32
C TYR A 324 13.64 -4.62 -15.23
N LYS A 325 12.47 -3.97 -15.26
CA LYS A 325 11.23 -4.49 -15.90
C LYS A 325 11.35 -4.84 -17.40
N TYR A 326 12.19 -4.14 -18.15
CA TYR A 326 12.39 -4.39 -19.60
C TYR A 326 13.86 -4.47 -19.97
N TRP A 327 14.63 -3.46 -19.57
CA TRP A 327 16.08 -3.44 -19.70
C TRP A 327 16.65 -2.64 -18.54
N PHE A 328 17.80 -3.07 -18.03
CA PHE A 328 18.47 -2.40 -16.93
C PHE A 328 18.72 -0.91 -17.22
N ASN A 329 18.16 -0.06 -16.37
CA ASN A 329 18.36 1.39 -16.40
C ASN A 329 19.11 1.85 -15.14
N PRO A 330 20.43 2.12 -15.22
CA PRO A 330 21.24 2.49 -14.06
C PRO A 330 20.85 3.85 -13.46
N ASN A 331 20.39 4.81 -14.28
CA ASN A 331 19.91 6.10 -13.78
C ASN A 331 18.69 5.92 -12.89
N ARG A 332 17.72 5.11 -13.36
CA ARG A 332 16.49 4.83 -12.62
C ARG A 332 16.76 4.12 -11.31
N LEU A 333 17.69 3.14 -11.31
CA LEU A 333 18.09 2.46 -10.09
C LEU A 333 18.68 3.44 -9.07
N ILE A 334 19.62 4.28 -9.50
CA ILE A 334 20.28 5.28 -8.63
C ILE A 334 19.26 6.26 -8.08
N ASP A 335 18.42 6.86 -8.93
CA ASP A 335 17.44 7.85 -8.52
C ASP A 335 16.41 7.24 -7.54
N ALA A 336 15.95 6.01 -7.80
CA ALA A 336 15.05 5.28 -6.92
C ALA A 336 15.71 4.98 -5.56
N ALA A 337 16.96 4.50 -5.56
CA ALA A 337 17.71 4.20 -4.34
C ALA A 337 17.95 5.46 -3.49
N MET A 338 18.34 6.57 -4.13
CA MET A 338 18.58 7.84 -3.45
C MET A 338 17.30 8.46 -2.93
N SER A 339 16.20 8.38 -3.67
CA SER A 339 14.87 8.80 -3.21
C SER A 339 14.36 7.96 -2.04
N LEU A 340 14.64 6.65 -2.05
CA LEU A 340 14.33 5.74 -0.95
C LEU A 340 15.14 6.08 0.30
N LYS A 341 16.45 6.31 0.16
CA LYS A 341 17.33 6.74 1.26
C LYS A 341 16.89 8.06 1.87
N ALA A 342 16.60 9.06 1.05
CA ALA A 342 16.11 10.36 1.50
C ALA A 342 14.79 10.23 2.25
N SER A 343 13.91 9.33 1.83
CA SER A 343 12.61 9.09 2.48
C SER A 343 12.72 8.42 3.83
N LEU A 344 13.61 7.42 3.96
CA LEU A 344 13.66 6.55 5.15
C LEU A 344 14.63 7.07 6.22
N ALA A 345 15.47 8.05 5.89
CA ALA A 345 16.54 8.52 6.76
C ALA A 345 16.73 10.05 6.73
N SER A 346 15.76 10.83 6.26
CA SER A 346 15.80 12.29 6.38
C SER A 346 15.86 12.71 7.86
N GLY A 347 16.85 13.54 8.23
CA GLY A 347 16.94 14.17 9.55
C GLY A 347 18.01 13.62 10.50
N PHE A 348 18.85 12.67 10.07
CA PHE A 348 19.91 12.10 10.92
C PHE A 348 21.34 12.32 10.37
N PRO A 349 22.37 12.42 11.22
CA PRO A 349 23.77 12.50 10.79
C PRO A 349 24.17 11.31 9.90
N VAL A 350 25.07 11.53 8.92
CA VAL A 350 25.44 10.57 7.86
C VAL A 350 25.79 9.17 8.39
N THR A 351 26.50 9.07 9.51
CA THR A 351 26.93 7.80 10.12
C THR A 351 25.80 7.02 10.82
N GLN A 352 24.88 7.71 11.51
CA GLN A 352 23.69 7.08 12.11
C GLN A 352 22.62 6.78 11.05
N GLY A 353 22.54 7.61 10.01
CA GLY A 353 21.58 7.48 8.93
C GLY A 353 21.76 6.22 8.09
N ASN A 354 22.94 5.61 8.02
CA ASN A 354 23.17 4.36 7.27
C ASN A 354 22.73 3.11 8.06
N VAL A 355 22.95 3.09 9.38
CA VAL A 355 22.47 1.99 10.25
C VAL A 355 20.94 1.98 10.30
N LEU A 356 20.34 3.15 10.51
CA LEU A 356 18.88 3.29 10.48
C LEU A 356 18.31 2.91 9.11
N PHE A 357 18.96 3.32 8.03
CA PHE A 357 18.54 2.96 6.68
C PHE A 357 18.60 1.44 6.43
N ASN A 358 19.66 0.75 6.85
CA ASN A 358 19.75 -0.71 6.76
C ASN A 358 18.59 -1.39 7.53
N GLN A 359 18.31 -0.94 8.76
CA GLN A 359 17.20 -1.49 9.56
C GLN A 359 15.84 -1.27 8.88
N GLN A 360 15.60 -0.09 8.31
CA GLN A 360 14.36 0.19 7.58
C GLN A 360 14.26 -0.63 6.30
N MET A 361 15.36 -0.84 5.58
CA MET A 361 15.38 -1.73 4.41
C MET A 361 15.02 -3.18 4.77
N LYS A 362 15.54 -3.71 5.87
CA LYS A 362 15.17 -5.06 6.35
C LYS A 362 13.67 -5.17 6.62
N ARG A 363 13.08 -4.19 7.31
CA ARG A 363 11.63 -4.15 7.54
C ARG A 363 10.87 -4.14 6.22
N LEU A 364 11.25 -3.29 5.27
CA LEU A 364 10.61 -3.27 3.95
C LEU A 364 10.67 -4.61 3.24
N TYR A 365 11.81 -5.31 3.31
CA TYR A 365 11.93 -6.63 2.72
C TYR A 365 11.08 -7.69 3.42
N GLN A 366 10.80 -7.59 4.72
CA GLN A 366 9.92 -8.52 5.43
C GLN A 366 8.50 -8.55 4.86
N HIS A 367 8.04 -7.45 4.26
CA HIS A 367 6.72 -7.37 3.62
C HIS A 367 6.66 -7.94 2.20
N LEU A 368 7.82 -8.19 1.57
CA LEU A 368 7.86 -8.85 0.27
C LEU A 368 7.68 -10.36 0.41
N SER A 369 7.16 -11.00 -0.64
CA SER A 369 7.18 -12.46 -0.70
C SER A 369 8.63 -12.95 -0.85
N THR A 370 8.91 -14.19 -0.44
CA THR A 370 10.23 -14.81 -0.66
C THR A 370 10.59 -14.82 -2.15
N THR A 371 9.60 -15.01 -3.03
CA THR A 371 9.78 -14.97 -4.49
C THR A 371 10.24 -13.59 -4.96
N ASP A 372 9.60 -12.51 -4.52
CA ASP A 372 9.99 -11.15 -4.92
C ASP A 372 11.41 -10.81 -4.44
N CYS A 373 11.78 -11.27 -3.25
CA CYS A 373 13.15 -11.10 -2.74
C CYS A 373 14.18 -11.91 -3.53
N LEU A 374 13.85 -13.12 -3.96
CA LEU A 374 14.72 -13.95 -4.82
C LEU A 374 14.87 -13.33 -6.22
N ASP A 375 13.78 -12.81 -6.80
CA ASP A 375 13.81 -12.12 -8.09
C ASP A 375 14.70 -10.87 -8.01
N LEU A 376 14.53 -10.06 -6.97
CA LEU A 376 15.35 -8.87 -6.75
C LEU A 376 16.83 -9.22 -6.51
N TYR A 377 17.11 -10.29 -5.77
CA TYR A 377 18.46 -10.80 -5.60
C TYR A 377 19.07 -11.20 -6.95
N GLY A 378 18.31 -11.90 -7.79
CA GLY A 378 18.71 -12.23 -9.16
C GLY A 378 19.00 -10.99 -10.02
N TYR A 379 18.19 -9.94 -9.92
CA TYR A 379 18.43 -8.67 -10.59
C TYR A 379 19.71 -7.98 -10.11
N PHE A 380 19.97 -7.97 -8.81
CA PHE A 380 21.20 -7.41 -8.23
C PHE A 380 22.45 -8.24 -8.54
N ALA A 381 22.33 -9.56 -8.63
CA ALA A 381 23.42 -10.47 -8.98
C ALA A 381 23.73 -10.50 -10.49
N ASN A 382 22.88 -9.88 -11.32
CA ASN A 382 23.10 -9.83 -12.77
C ASN A 382 24.34 -8.98 -13.13
N LYS A 383 25.01 -9.35 -14.22
CA LYS A 383 26.19 -8.69 -14.80
C LYS A 383 26.01 -7.18 -14.96
N ASP A 384 24.82 -6.74 -15.37
CA ASP A 384 24.52 -5.32 -15.58
C ASP A 384 24.66 -4.50 -14.28
N SER A 385 24.05 -4.99 -13.19
CA SER A 385 24.13 -4.41 -11.84
C SER A 385 25.54 -4.47 -11.28
N SER A 386 26.21 -5.64 -11.39
CA SER A 386 27.61 -5.80 -10.98
C SER A 386 28.54 -4.85 -11.73
N TYR A 387 28.23 -4.55 -13.00
CA TYR A 387 29.02 -3.64 -13.81
C TYR A 387 28.82 -2.17 -13.43
N LEU A 388 27.60 -1.79 -13.06
CA LEU A 388 27.35 -0.47 -12.46
C LEU A 388 28.12 -0.32 -11.15
N MET A 389 27.98 -1.28 -10.24
CA MET A 389 28.66 -1.24 -8.93
C MET A 389 30.18 -1.15 -9.09
N ARG A 390 30.78 -1.90 -10.02
CA ARG A 390 32.21 -1.82 -10.35
C ARG A 390 32.62 -0.46 -10.92
N THR A 391 31.75 0.18 -11.70
CA THR A 391 32.01 1.51 -12.27
C THR A 391 32.03 2.57 -11.17
N LEU A 392 31.07 2.51 -10.24
CA LEU A 392 30.99 3.43 -9.09
C LEU A 392 32.15 3.21 -8.11
N ASP A 393 32.48 1.95 -7.82
CA ASP A 393 33.62 1.57 -6.98
C ASP A 393 34.96 2.06 -7.57
N ALA A 394 35.16 1.90 -8.88
CA ALA A 394 36.34 2.42 -9.55
C ALA A 394 36.42 3.96 -9.49
N ALA A 395 35.28 4.63 -9.66
CA ALA A 395 35.19 6.08 -9.58
C ALA A 395 35.52 6.62 -8.19
N CYS A 396 34.97 6.05 -7.12
CA CYS A 396 35.23 6.54 -5.76
C CYS A 396 36.68 6.29 -5.30
N HIS A 397 37.29 5.17 -5.70
CA HIS A 397 38.71 4.89 -5.42
C HIS A 397 39.69 5.63 -6.34
N GLY A 398 39.19 6.42 -7.29
CA GLY A 398 40.01 7.22 -8.19
C GLY A 398 40.76 6.41 -9.26
N HIS A 399 40.28 5.22 -9.58
CA HIS A 399 40.80 4.42 -10.68
C HIS A 399 40.45 5.07 -12.03
N GLU A 400 41.27 4.81 -13.05
CA GLU A 400 41.05 5.36 -14.38
C GLU A 400 39.82 4.75 -15.05
N ILE A 401 38.90 5.62 -15.51
CA ILE A 401 37.69 5.24 -16.23
C ILE A 401 37.83 5.70 -17.68
N THR A 402 37.59 4.79 -18.62
CA THR A 402 37.67 5.10 -20.06
C THR A 402 36.60 6.12 -20.44
N ASP A 403 36.99 7.13 -21.23
CA ASP A 403 36.11 8.21 -21.72
C ASP A 403 35.45 9.05 -20.62
N PHE A 404 36.11 9.15 -19.46
CA PHE A 404 35.66 9.95 -18.32
C PHE A 404 36.83 10.76 -17.71
N PRO A 405 36.66 12.06 -17.41
CA PRO A 405 37.70 12.86 -16.78
C PRO A 405 37.99 12.41 -15.34
N PRO A 406 39.19 12.64 -14.80
CA PRO A 406 39.50 12.32 -13.41
C PRO A 406 38.60 13.12 -12.46
N LEU A 407 38.05 12.45 -11.45
CA LEU A 407 37.18 13.05 -10.44
C LEU A 407 37.97 13.79 -9.36
N THR A 408 37.43 14.94 -8.95
CA THR A 408 37.83 15.66 -7.74
C THR A 408 37.50 14.87 -6.47
N LEU A 409 38.07 15.26 -5.33
CA LEU A 409 37.80 14.58 -4.04
C LEU A 409 36.31 14.62 -3.68
N GLN A 410 35.65 15.79 -3.83
CA GLN A 410 34.23 15.95 -3.55
C GLN A 410 33.37 15.05 -4.44
N GLU A 411 33.66 14.97 -5.73
CA GLU A 411 32.93 14.09 -6.64
C GLU A 411 33.12 12.61 -6.29
N ARG A 412 34.32 12.22 -5.84
CA ARG A 412 34.57 10.85 -5.36
C ARG A 412 33.77 10.54 -4.11
N ASP A 413 33.69 11.49 -3.17
CA ASP A 413 32.89 11.34 -1.94
C ASP A 413 31.39 11.21 -2.26
N THR A 414 30.88 12.01 -3.21
CA THR A 414 29.51 11.88 -3.71
C THR A 414 29.26 10.50 -4.34
N VAL A 415 30.19 10.03 -5.19
CA VAL A 415 30.08 8.71 -5.82
C VAL A 415 30.13 7.60 -4.76
N PHE A 416 31.01 7.72 -3.77
CA PHE A 416 31.09 6.81 -2.64
C PHE A 416 29.77 6.76 -1.86
N TYR A 417 29.15 7.91 -1.61
CA TYR A 417 27.85 7.98 -0.95
C TYR A 417 26.78 7.20 -1.70
N VAL A 418 26.62 7.43 -3.02
CA VAL A 418 25.66 6.70 -3.86
C VAL A 418 25.97 5.19 -3.87
N TYR A 419 27.24 4.82 -4.02
CA TYR A 419 27.70 3.43 -3.97
C TYR A 419 27.29 2.76 -2.65
N SER A 420 27.53 3.41 -1.51
CA SER A 420 27.20 2.88 -0.17
C SER A 420 25.70 2.68 0.05
N VAL A 421 24.85 3.54 -0.54
CA VAL A 421 23.39 3.40 -0.48
C VAL A 421 22.93 2.16 -1.25
N LEU A 422 23.42 1.97 -2.47
CA LEU A 422 23.11 0.79 -3.28
C LEU A 422 23.60 -0.49 -2.60
N GLU A 423 24.82 -0.48 -2.08
CA GLU A 423 25.38 -1.58 -1.30
C GLU A 423 24.49 -1.91 -0.10
N THR A 424 24.05 -0.91 0.66
CA THR A 424 23.19 -1.13 1.84
C THR A 424 21.85 -1.79 1.45
N ILE A 425 21.24 -1.36 0.35
CA ILE A 425 20.00 -1.95 -0.18
C ILE A 425 20.22 -3.42 -0.57
N MET A 426 21.34 -3.71 -1.23
CA MET A 426 21.70 -5.04 -1.71
C MET A 426 22.01 -6.00 -0.55
N GLU A 427 22.79 -5.56 0.45
CA GLU A 427 23.16 -6.37 1.61
C GLU A 427 21.96 -6.64 2.53
N ALA A 428 21.11 -5.63 2.79
CA ALA A 428 19.89 -5.81 3.57
C ALA A 428 18.94 -6.86 2.95
N LEU A 429 18.94 -7.02 1.62
CA LEU A 429 18.16 -8.07 0.95
C LEU A 429 18.72 -9.46 1.24
N ARG A 430 20.03 -9.62 1.26
CA ARG A 430 20.68 -10.90 1.59
C ARG A 430 20.37 -11.31 3.01
N GLU A 431 20.46 -10.36 3.93
CA GLU A 431 20.12 -10.57 5.34
C GLU A 431 18.64 -10.98 5.48
N ALA A 432 17.73 -10.31 4.77
CA ALA A 432 16.31 -10.68 4.76
C ALA A 432 16.01 -12.03 4.08
N LEU A 433 16.89 -12.53 3.20
CA LEU A 433 16.80 -13.88 2.63
C LEU A 433 17.37 -14.93 3.59
N ASP A 434 18.46 -14.62 4.29
CA ASP A 434 19.05 -15.48 5.32
C ASP A 434 18.09 -15.70 6.51
N GLU A 435 17.40 -14.64 6.96
CA GLU A 435 16.31 -14.71 7.96
C GLU A 435 15.17 -15.64 7.53
N ARG A 436 15.00 -15.87 6.22
CA ARG A 436 14.02 -16.80 5.64
C ARG A 436 14.57 -18.20 5.38
N GLY A 437 15.79 -18.49 5.85
CA GLY A 437 16.47 -19.78 5.69
C GLY A 437 17.09 -19.99 4.30
N MET A 438 17.35 -18.93 3.54
CA MET A 438 17.97 -19.01 2.21
C MET A 438 19.43 -18.59 2.25
N THR A 439 20.34 -19.49 1.87
CA THR A 439 21.77 -19.16 1.74
C THR A 439 22.03 -18.44 0.42
N THR A 440 22.64 -17.25 0.46
CA THR A 440 22.97 -16.44 -0.73
C THR A 440 24.48 -16.19 -0.87
N VAL A 441 25.00 -16.19 -2.09
CA VAL A 441 26.43 -15.90 -2.37
C VAL A 441 26.66 -14.40 -2.47
N ALA A 442 27.73 -13.87 -1.85
CA ALA A 442 28.14 -12.46 -1.92
C ALA A 442 28.06 -11.91 -3.36
N TYR A 443 27.55 -10.69 -3.55
CA TYR A 443 27.51 -10.10 -4.88
C TYR A 443 28.94 -9.94 -5.42
N GLU A 444 29.19 -10.41 -6.64
CA GLU A 444 30.52 -10.33 -7.23
C GLU A 444 30.93 -8.88 -7.47
N ARG A 445 31.96 -8.44 -6.75
CA ARG A 445 32.64 -7.18 -6.95
C ARG A 445 34.04 -7.51 -7.43
N GLN A 446 34.21 -7.73 -8.73
CA GLN A 446 35.54 -7.96 -9.28
C GLN A 446 36.35 -6.67 -9.14
N VAL A 447 37.16 -6.60 -8.07
CA VAL A 447 38.13 -5.55 -7.83
C VAL A 447 39.45 -5.96 -8.47
N GLY A 448 39.96 -5.12 -9.36
CA GLY A 448 41.27 -5.31 -9.95
C GLY A 448 41.79 -4.01 -10.52
N LEU A 449 43.12 -3.85 -10.56
CA LEU A 449 43.86 -2.68 -11.07
C LEU A 449 43.65 -2.39 -12.58
N LYS A 450 42.73 -3.07 -13.25
CA LYS A 450 42.48 -2.89 -14.68
C LYS A 450 41.52 -1.73 -14.91
N LYS A 451 41.92 -0.81 -15.79
CA LYS A 451 41.11 0.30 -16.31
C LYS A 451 39.69 -0.17 -16.64
N VAL A 452 38.68 0.46 -16.04
CA VAL A 452 37.27 0.14 -16.28
C VAL A 452 36.83 0.80 -17.59
N LYS A 453 36.11 0.04 -18.42
CA LYS A 453 35.61 0.47 -19.76
C LYS A 453 34.08 0.53 -19.80
N PRO A 454 33.43 1.33 -18.93
CA PRO A 454 31.98 1.28 -18.77
C PRO A 454 31.27 1.53 -20.10
N GLY A 455 30.18 0.82 -20.32
CA GLY A 455 29.29 1.08 -21.45
C GLY A 455 28.60 2.43 -21.29
N ARG A 456 28.07 2.97 -22.40
CA ARG A 456 27.44 4.31 -22.47
C ARG A 456 26.45 4.62 -21.33
N ARG A 457 25.63 3.64 -20.92
CA ARG A 457 24.61 3.81 -19.88
C ARG A 457 25.20 4.00 -18.48
N ASN A 458 26.21 3.22 -18.11
CA ASN A 458 26.89 3.36 -16.81
C ASN A 458 27.74 4.64 -16.78
N LEU A 459 28.36 5.00 -17.90
CA LEU A 459 29.09 6.27 -18.04
C LEU A 459 28.14 7.47 -17.86
N GLN A 460 26.94 7.42 -18.45
CA GLN A 460 25.91 8.45 -18.28
C GLN A 460 25.40 8.52 -16.83
N ALA A 461 25.20 7.36 -16.19
CA ALA A 461 24.82 7.30 -14.78
C ALA A 461 25.87 7.94 -13.87
N LEU A 462 27.16 7.69 -14.12
CA LEU A 462 28.24 8.35 -13.39
C LEU A 462 28.22 9.88 -13.59
N ARG A 463 28.03 10.37 -14.83
CA ARG A 463 27.88 11.83 -15.09
C ARG A 463 26.71 12.41 -14.30
N ARG A 464 25.58 11.69 -14.29
CA ARG A 464 24.36 12.12 -13.60
C ARG A 464 24.59 12.24 -12.11
N VAL A 465 25.24 11.25 -11.50
CA VAL A 465 25.58 11.26 -10.06
C VAL A 465 26.32 12.53 -9.68
N ILE A 466 27.35 12.87 -10.45
CA ILE A 466 28.15 14.08 -10.22
C ILE A 466 27.29 15.33 -10.39
N SER A 467 26.55 15.44 -11.51
CA SER A 467 25.76 16.64 -11.81
C SER A 467 24.64 16.92 -10.80
N LEU A 468 24.06 15.88 -10.18
CA LEU A 468 22.90 16.03 -9.31
C LEU A 468 23.23 15.98 -7.82
N TYR A 469 24.26 15.24 -7.43
CA TYR A 469 24.54 14.97 -6.03
C TYR A 469 25.88 15.56 -5.55
N ALA A 470 26.71 16.12 -6.45
CA ALA A 470 27.98 16.74 -6.07
C ALA A 470 27.89 18.27 -5.91
N GLU A 471 26.69 18.88 -6.02
CA GLU A 471 26.58 20.34 -5.84
C GLU A 471 27.10 20.76 -4.45
N PRO A 472 27.93 21.83 -4.40
CA PRO A 472 28.39 22.39 -3.14
C PRO A 472 27.17 22.90 -2.35
N SER A 473 27.26 22.79 -1.02
CA SER A 473 26.22 23.19 -0.06
C SER A 473 25.44 24.43 -0.52
N PRO A 474 24.10 24.45 -0.33
CA PRO A 474 23.30 25.60 -0.71
C PRO A 474 23.94 26.84 -0.07
N ARG A 475 24.33 27.82 -0.91
CA ARG A 475 24.91 29.07 -0.43
C ARG A 475 23.93 29.69 0.56
N ILE A 476 24.26 29.58 1.85
CA ILE A 476 23.51 30.24 2.90
C ILE A 476 23.57 31.73 2.60
N ASN A 477 22.43 32.28 2.24
CA ASN A 477 22.31 33.69 1.92
C ASN A 477 22.30 34.46 3.24
N GLN A 478 23.46 34.99 3.63
CA GLN A 478 23.65 35.71 4.89
C GLN A 478 22.68 36.90 5.06
N ARG A 479 22.17 37.44 3.94
CA ARG A 479 21.16 38.51 3.95
C ARG A 479 19.80 38.02 4.44
N LEU A 480 19.50 36.75 4.19
CA LEU A 480 18.27 36.05 4.59
C LEU A 480 18.33 35.64 6.07
N GLU A 481 19.49 35.20 6.58
CA GLU A 481 19.71 34.97 8.02
C GLU A 481 19.68 36.26 8.84
N ALA A 482 20.17 37.37 8.29
CA ALA A 482 20.04 38.68 8.93
C ALA A 482 18.57 39.10 9.03
N LEU A 483 17.78 38.85 7.98
CA LEU A 483 16.33 39.11 7.96
C LEU A 483 15.56 38.19 8.93
N PHE A 484 15.93 36.92 9.04
CA PHE A 484 15.32 36.02 10.02
C PHE A 484 15.64 36.44 11.46
N LYS A 485 16.88 36.87 11.75
CA LYS A 485 17.23 37.43 13.06
C LYS A 485 16.49 38.73 13.39
N GLU A 486 16.14 39.55 12.40
CA GLU A 486 15.32 40.76 12.61
C GLU A 486 13.84 40.44 12.85
N VAL A 487 13.32 39.33 12.30
CA VAL A 487 11.93 38.90 12.48
C VAL A 487 11.74 38.05 13.75
N GLU A 488 12.77 37.34 14.19
CA GLU A 488 12.71 36.45 15.36
C GLU A 488 12.95 37.13 16.71
N GLY A 489 13.43 38.38 16.75
CA GLY A 489 13.42 39.24 17.94
C GLY A 489 14.10 38.69 19.19
#